data_AF-A0A1F2XI31-F1
#
_entry.id   AF-A0A1F2XI31-F1
#
_cell.length_a   1.000
_cell.length_b   1.000
_cell.length_c   1.000
_cell.angle_alpha   90.00
_cell.angle_beta   90.00
_cell.angle_gamma   90.00
#
_symmetry.space_group_name_H-M   'P 1'
#
loop_
_entity.id
_entity.type
_entity.pdbx_description
1 polymer ?
#
loop_
_entity_poly.entity_id
_entity_poly.type
_entity_poly.pdbx_seq_one_letter_code
_entity_poly.pdbx_strand_id
1 'polypeptide(L)'
;MDAAWAGVLVPTAALVFFAVIPYIDRSRHMQGLWFGTRNSGRLVVITAIYALIVSFGLVAFDAGDTTGTERLTRWIPACPESAEHVGLPCLRDELGTDHKGFVSTKDFAKRLEFSIGDLDWPRDYSHVPWPFNDSIGDFDLGFIGLENIHGWGDEHLNIPSAMAEQVIPLSSIAFFAVLIIFILFRLGWVRTRRDVMIVMFTGVMTGYLALTLVGSFLRGPGQDLIPPWDIKVDEG
;
A
#
# COMPACT_ATOMS: atom_id res chain seq x y z
N MET A 1 6.60 -1.77 14.75
CA MET A 1 5.26 -2.25 14.37
C MET A 1 5.39 -3.71 14.06
N ASP A 2 4.84 -4.58 14.90
CA ASP A 2 4.93 -6.02 14.65
C ASP A 2 4.37 -6.37 13.27
N ALA A 3 5.15 -7.13 12.51
CA ALA A 3 4.79 -7.68 11.20
C ALA A 3 3.46 -8.45 11.23
N ALA A 4 3.00 -8.86 12.43
CA ALA A 4 1.76 -9.57 12.67
C ALA A 4 0.49 -8.79 12.29
N TRP A 5 0.41 -7.48 12.56
CA TRP A 5 -0.78 -6.68 12.21
C TRP A 5 -1.01 -6.62 10.69
N ALA A 6 0.06 -6.38 9.92
CA ALA A 6 -0.04 -6.18 8.48
C ALA A 6 -0.29 -7.51 7.73
N GLY A 7 0.37 -8.59 8.16
CA GLY A 7 0.28 -9.89 7.51
C GLY A 7 -1.06 -10.59 7.69
N VAL A 8 -1.78 -10.35 8.80
CA VAL A 8 -3.03 -11.05 9.10
C VAL A 8 -4.26 -10.19 8.77
N LEU A 9 -4.29 -8.94 9.21
CA LEU A 9 -5.52 -8.14 9.17
C LEU A 9 -5.93 -7.79 7.73
N VAL A 10 -4.98 -7.43 6.87
CA VAL A 10 -5.27 -7.05 5.48
C VAL A 10 -5.80 -8.24 4.67
N PRO A 11 -5.16 -9.44 4.68
CA PRO A 11 -5.73 -10.61 4.03
C PRO A 11 -7.09 -11.02 4.61
N THR A 12 -7.26 -10.98 5.94
CA THR A 12 -8.55 -11.29 6.56
C THR A 12 -9.65 -10.35 6.09
N ALA A 13 -9.39 -9.03 6.06
CA ALA A 13 -10.36 -8.05 5.56
C ALA A 13 -10.72 -8.29 4.08
N ALA A 14 -9.72 -8.63 3.24
CA ALA A 14 -9.94 -8.95 1.83
C ALA A 14 -10.79 -10.23 1.67
N LEU A 15 -10.50 -11.29 2.44
CA LEU A 15 -11.27 -12.54 2.42
C LEU A 15 -12.70 -12.32 2.88
N VAL A 16 -12.91 -11.54 3.94
CA VAL A 16 -14.25 -11.16 4.41
C VAL A 16 -14.99 -10.39 3.31
N PHE A 17 -14.32 -9.43 2.66
CA PHE A 17 -14.91 -8.69 1.54
C PHE A 17 -15.36 -9.65 0.42
N PHE A 18 -14.51 -10.57 -0.03
CA PHE A 18 -14.87 -11.56 -1.06
C PHE A 18 -15.99 -12.50 -0.61
N ALA A 19 -15.98 -12.94 0.65
CA ALA A 19 -17.03 -13.78 1.22
C ALA A 19 -18.39 -13.05 1.30
N VAL A 20 -18.38 -11.72 1.41
CA VAL A 20 -19.59 -10.89 1.45
C VAL A 20 -20.18 -10.62 0.06
N ILE A 21 -19.39 -10.68 -1.03
CA ILE A 21 -19.83 -10.40 -2.40
C ILE A 21 -21.14 -11.13 -2.79
N PRO A 22 -21.29 -12.46 -2.56
CA PRO A 22 -22.52 -13.19 -2.93
C PRO A 22 -23.77 -12.68 -2.19
N TYR A 23 -23.61 -12.12 -0.99
CA TYR A 23 -24.71 -11.57 -0.20
C TYR A 23 -25.10 -10.15 -0.66
N ILE A 24 -24.20 -9.44 -1.33
CA ILE A 24 -24.45 -8.12 -1.91
C ILE A 24 -25.03 -8.25 -3.34
N ASP A 25 -24.46 -9.10 -4.19
CA ASP A 25 -24.97 -9.38 -5.54
C ASP A 25 -25.94 -10.56 -5.58
N ARG A 26 -27.15 -10.33 -5.06
CA ARG A 26 -28.23 -11.34 -5.05
C ARG A 26 -29.00 -11.47 -6.37
N SER A 27 -28.55 -10.81 -7.44
CA SER A 27 -29.31 -10.76 -8.70
C SER A 27 -29.26 -12.09 -9.45
N ARG A 28 -30.45 -12.61 -9.85
CA ARG A 28 -30.56 -13.83 -10.68
C ARG A 28 -30.45 -13.59 -12.17
N HIS A 29 -30.46 -12.33 -12.60
CA HIS A 29 -30.36 -11.99 -14.02
C HIS A 29 -28.98 -12.34 -14.56
N MET A 30 -28.93 -13.03 -15.72
CA MET A 30 -27.69 -13.34 -16.43
C MET A 30 -26.66 -14.15 -15.62
N GLN A 31 -27.10 -15.04 -14.71
CA GLN A 31 -26.22 -15.99 -14.04
C GLN A 31 -25.67 -17.02 -15.05
N GLY A 32 -24.38 -17.39 -14.93
CA GLY A 32 -23.71 -18.31 -15.86
C GLY A 32 -23.15 -17.68 -17.15
N LEU A 33 -23.34 -16.38 -17.35
CA LEU A 33 -22.78 -15.64 -18.49
C LEU A 33 -21.61 -14.77 -18.01
N TRP A 34 -20.37 -15.10 -18.43
CA TRP A 34 -19.14 -14.37 -18.08
C TRP A 34 -19.18 -12.89 -18.46
N PHE A 35 -19.94 -12.53 -19.50
CA PHE A 35 -20.12 -11.16 -19.99
C PHE A 35 -21.59 -10.80 -20.17
N GLY A 36 -22.34 -10.83 -19.06
CA GLY A 36 -23.78 -10.64 -19.09
C GLY A 36 -24.27 -9.20 -19.31
N THR A 37 -23.41 -8.18 -19.29
CA THR A 37 -23.83 -6.79 -19.53
C THR A 37 -23.27 -6.27 -20.86
N ARG A 38 -23.93 -5.30 -21.48
CA ARG A 38 -23.55 -4.78 -22.82
C ARG A 38 -22.09 -4.34 -22.89
N ASN A 39 -21.53 -3.86 -21.78
CA ASN A 39 -20.18 -3.29 -21.71
C ASN A 39 -19.19 -4.17 -20.92
N SER A 40 -19.59 -5.34 -20.37
CA SER A 40 -18.74 -6.09 -19.43
C SER A 40 -17.37 -6.45 -20.00
N GLY A 41 -17.29 -6.84 -21.28
CA GLY A 41 -16.00 -7.13 -21.91
C GLY A 41 -15.09 -5.90 -22.01
N ARG A 42 -15.64 -4.73 -22.33
CA ARG A 42 -14.91 -3.46 -22.38
C ARG A 42 -14.42 -3.05 -20.99
N LEU A 43 -15.27 -3.22 -19.97
CA LEU A 43 -14.93 -2.93 -18.59
C LEU A 43 -13.73 -3.77 -18.14
N VAL A 44 -13.71 -5.08 -18.44
CA VAL A 44 -12.59 -5.96 -18.10
C VAL A 44 -11.30 -5.49 -18.76
N VAL A 45 -11.29 -5.28 -20.09
CA VAL A 45 -10.06 -4.89 -20.80
C VAL A 45 -9.51 -3.55 -20.30
N ILE A 46 -10.38 -2.55 -20.15
CA ILE A 46 -9.95 -1.21 -19.72
C ILE A 46 -9.49 -1.22 -18.27
N THR A 47 -10.17 -1.97 -17.40
CA THR A 47 -9.77 -2.10 -16.01
C THR A 47 -8.45 -2.86 -15.88
N ALA A 48 -8.23 -3.90 -16.68
CA ALA A 48 -6.97 -4.64 -16.69
C ALA A 48 -5.81 -3.74 -17.14
N ILE A 49 -5.97 -2.99 -18.23
CA ILE A 49 -4.95 -2.04 -18.70
C ILE A 49 -4.68 -0.98 -17.63
N TYR A 50 -5.73 -0.40 -17.05
CA TYR A 50 -5.60 0.58 -15.97
C TYR A 50 -4.85 0.02 -14.76
N ALA A 51 -5.25 -1.16 -14.28
CA ALA A 51 -4.64 -1.80 -13.13
C ALA A 51 -3.17 -2.14 -13.38
N LEU A 52 -2.83 -2.57 -14.60
CA LEU A 52 -1.45 -2.82 -15.01
C LEU A 52 -0.63 -1.52 -14.99
N ILE A 53 -1.11 -0.46 -15.65
CA ILE A 53 -0.42 0.84 -15.68
C ILE A 53 -0.22 1.40 -14.26
N VAL A 54 -1.27 1.38 -13.43
CA VAL A 54 -1.20 1.89 -12.05
C VAL A 54 -0.26 1.05 -11.20
N SER A 55 -0.32 -0.28 -11.28
CA SER A 55 0.55 -1.16 -10.47
C SER A 55 2.01 -0.97 -10.84
N PHE A 56 2.34 -0.94 -12.14
CA PHE A 56 3.71 -0.66 -12.59
C PHE A 56 4.16 0.76 -12.22
N GLY A 57 3.27 1.75 -12.32
CA GLY A 57 3.54 3.12 -11.91
C GLY A 57 3.84 3.26 -10.42
N LEU A 58 3.08 2.58 -9.56
CA LEU A 58 3.31 2.57 -8.11
C LEU A 58 4.62 1.86 -7.74
N VAL A 59 4.91 0.74 -8.40
CA VAL A 59 6.19 0.03 -8.23
C VAL A 59 7.36 0.90 -8.65
N ALA A 60 7.24 1.60 -9.78
CA ALA A 60 8.27 2.51 -10.25
C ALA A 60 8.47 3.68 -9.26
N PHE A 61 7.39 4.25 -8.73
CA PHE A 61 7.45 5.31 -7.74
C PHE A 61 8.11 4.87 -6.42
N ASP A 62 7.86 3.63 -5.98
CA ASP A 62 8.52 3.09 -4.78
C ASP A 62 10.00 2.76 -5.01
N ALA A 63 10.41 2.59 -6.27
CA ALA A 63 11.79 2.41 -6.71
C ALA A 63 12.31 3.69 -7.41
N GLY A 64 12.19 4.81 -6.71
CA GLY A 64 12.46 6.14 -7.25
C GLY A 64 13.87 6.28 -7.82
N ASP A 65 14.90 5.87 -7.07
CA ASP A 65 16.30 6.04 -7.48
C ASP A 65 16.62 5.32 -8.79
N THR A 66 16.08 4.11 -8.99
CA THR A 66 16.32 3.35 -10.23
C THR A 66 15.52 3.90 -11.42
N THR A 67 14.32 4.45 -11.17
CA THR A 67 13.40 4.86 -12.23
C THR A 67 13.44 6.36 -12.56
N GLY A 68 14.11 7.18 -11.74
CA GLY A 68 14.17 8.63 -11.90
C GLY A 68 12.92 9.37 -11.42
N THR A 69 12.00 8.69 -10.71
CA THR A 69 10.73 9.31 -10.25
C THR A 69 10.92 10.25 -9.06
N GLU A 70 12.07 10.20 -8.38
CA GLU A 70 12.46 11.15 -7.32
C GLU A 70 12.52 12.60 -7.83
N ARG A 71 12.70 12.80 -9.13
CA ARG A 71 12.67 14.12 -9.77
C ARG A 71 11.32 14.82 -9.63
N LEU A 72 10.22 14.06 -9.55
CA LEU A 72 8.87 14.62 -9.41
C LEU A 72 8.63 15.26 -8.05
N THR A 73 9.40 14.87 -7.04
CA THR A 73 9.24 15.30 -5.64
C THR A 73 10.39 16.16 -5.15
N ARG A 74 11.37 16.47 -6.02
CA ARG A 74 12.53 17.32 -5.73
C ARG A 74 12.20 18.79 -5.45
N TRP A 75 10.94 19.20 -5.63
CA TRP A 75 10.48 20.53 -5.25
C TRP A 75 10.34 20.70 -3.72
N ILE A 76 10.34 19.60 -2.96
CA ILE A 76 10.35 19.61 -1.50
C ILE A 76 11.76 19.99 -1.03
N PRO A 77 11.94 21.02 -0.21
CA PRO A 77 13.27 21.50 0.17
C PRO A 77 14.00 20.53 1.11
N ALA A 78 15.34 20.60 1.12
CA ALA A 78 16.17 19.92 2.11
C ALA A 78 16.07 20.61 3.49
N CYS A 79 16.14 19.83 4.56
CA CYS A 79 16.11 20.37 5.92
C CYS A 79 17.43 21.11 6.26
N PRO A 80 17.38 22.24 6.98
CA PRO A 80 18.59 22.89 7.49
C PRO A 80 19.24 22.04 8.59
N GLU A 81 20.57 21.90 8.55
CA GLU A 81 21.33 21.00 9.43
C GLU A 81 21.18 21.30 10.93
N SER A 82 20.91 22.56 11.30
CA SER A 82 20.91 23.04 12.68
C SER A 82 19.52 23.24 13.30
N ALA A 83 18.44 23.01 12.56
CA ALA A 83 17.09 23.19 13.12
C ALA A 83 16.62 21.90 13.79
N GLU A 84 16.33 21.98 15.10
CA GLU A 84 15.64 20.92 15.83
C GLU A 84 14.16 20.89 15.47
N HIS A 85 13.53 22.06 15.30
CA HIS A 85 12.13 22.20 14.89
C HIS A 85 12.03 22.82 13.49
N VAL A 86 11.30 22.16 12.58
CA VAL A 86 11.06 22.67 11.23
C VAL A 86 9.57 22.86 10.98
N GLY A 87 9.11 24.10 10.85
CA GLY A 87 7.68 24.39 10.69
C GLY A 87 7.07 24.01 9.32
N LEU A 88 7.90 23.85 8.28
CA LEU A 88 7.46 23.43 6.95
C LEU A 88 8.04 22.04 6.60
N PRO A 89 7.33 21.23 5.81
CA PRO A 89 7.82 19.91 5.40
C PRO A 89 9.13 20.01 4.61
N CYS A 90 10.16 19.31 5.08
CA CYS A 90 11.45 19.18 4.41
C CYS A 90 11.94 17.73 4.43
N LEU A 91 12.91 17.43 3.56
CA LEU A 91 13.56 16.13 3.51
C LEU A 91 14.97 16.23 4.12
N ARG A 92 15.26 15.40 5.12
CA ARG A 92 16.59 15.27 5.70
C ARG A 92 17.41 14.30 4.84
N ASP A 93 18.46 14.82 4.22
CA ASP A 93 19.41 14.07 3.42
C ASP A 93 20.63 13.67 4.26
N GLU A 94 21.35 12.64 3.81
CA GLU A 94 22.63 12.26 4.43
C GLU A 94 23.72 13.30 4.10
N LEU A 95 24.57 13.60 5.07
CA LEU A 95 25.65 14.58 4.94
C LEU A 95 26.55 14.27 3.73
N GLY A 96 26.64 15.22 2.80
CA GLY A 96 27.47 15.10 1.59
C GLY A 96 26.80 14.41 0.39
N THR A 97 25.50 14.09 0.48
CA THR A 97 24.73 13.57 -0.66
C THR A 97 23.97 14.69 -1.38
N ASP A 98 23.81 14.56 -2.69
CA ASP A 98 22.96 15.46 -3.48
C ASP A 98 21.50 15.32 -3.04
N HIS A 99 20.79 16.43 -2.88
CA HIS A 99 19.38 16.43 -2.52
C HIS A 99 18.54 15.66 -3.56
N LYS A 100 17.96 14.55 -3.11
CA LYS A 100 16.99 13.73 -3.86
C LYS A 100 15.59 13.94 -3.27
N GLY A 101 14.56 13.88 -4.11
CA GLY A 101 13.17 13.81 -3.64
C GLY A 101 12.88 12.50 -2.90
N PHE A 102 11.59 12.15 -2.80
CA PHE A 102 11.17 10.83 -2.33
C PHE A 102 11.68 9.74 -3.27
N VAL A 103 12.49 8.82 -2.74
CA VAL A 103 13.04 7.65 -3.43
C VAL A 103 12.16 6.43 -3.18
N SER A 104 11.60 6.29 -1.97
CA SER A 104 10.66 5.21 -1.63
C SER A 104 9.57 5.75 -0.70
N THR A 105 8.47 5.02 -0.59
CA THR A 105 7.43 5.32 0.42
C THR A 105 7.97 5.36 1.86
N LYS A 106 9.06 4.63 2.15
CA LYS A 106 9.76 4.64 3.44
C LYS A 106 10.38 5.99 3.81
N ASP A 107 10.69 6.81 2.83
CA ASP A 107 11.26 8.14 3.05
C ASP A 107 10.27 9.08 3.75
N PHE A 108 8.97 8.81 3.64
CA PHE A 108 7.94 9.51 4.41
C PHE A 108 8.10 9.30 5.92
N ALA A 109 8.51 8.10 6.33
CA ALA A 109 8.73 7.78 7.75
C ALA A 109 10.12 8.20 8.24
N LYS A 110 11.14 8.15 7.37
CA LYS A 110 12.54 8.31 7.76
C LYS A 110 13.16 9.68 7.47
N ARG A 111 12.80 10.29 6.34
CA ARG A 111 13.45 11.50 5.81
C ARG A 111 12.56 12.74 5.91
N LEU A 112 11.24 12.58 5.82
CA LEU A 112 10.31 13.69 5.95
C LEU A 112 10.31 14.19 7.40
N GLU A 113 10.59 15.47 7.59
CA GLU A 113 10.52 16.14 8.88
C GLU A 113 9.63 17.37 8.79
N PHE A 114 8.79 17.54 9.81
CA PHE A 114 8.00 18.73 10.05
C PHE A 114 7.56 18.75 11.51
N SER A 115 7.25 19.93 12.02
CA SER A 115 6.83 20.15 13.39
C SER A 115 5.44 20.77 13.41
N ILE A 116 4.58 20.29 14.31
CA ILE A 116 3.26 20.87 14.57
C ILE A 116 3.23 21.32 16.04
N GLY A 117 3.48 22.60 16.27
CA GLY A 117 3.64 23.13 17.62
C GLY A 117 4.96 22.65 18.23
N ASP A 118 4.88 21.92 19.33
CA ASP A 118 6.04 21.34 20.04
C ASP A 118 6.26 19.85 19.70
N LEU A 119 5.51 19.30 18.74
CA LEU A 119 5.56 17.89 18.34
C LEU A 119 6.28 17.72 17.01
N ASP A 120 7.39 17.00 17.02
CA ASP A 120 8.24 16.76 15.87
C ASP A 120 7.96 15.42 15.20
N TRP A 121 7.58 15.48 13.92
CA TRP A 121 7.56 14.33 13.05
C TRP A 121 8.97 14.07 12.48
N PRO A 122 9.48 12.82 12.48
CA PRO A 122 8.86 11.58 12.95
C PRO A 122 9.18 11.20 14.41
N ARG A 123 10.04 11.96 15.11
CA ARG A 123 10.65 11.57 16.40
C ARG A 123 9.62 11.30 17.49
N ASP A 124 8.71 12.24 17.74
CA ASP A 124 7.78 12.16 18.87
C ASP A 124 6.64 11.17 18.63
N TYR A 125 6.34 10.91 17.35
CA TYR A 125 5.28 9.98 16.93
C TYR A 125 5.77 8.53 16.77
N SER A 126 7.05 8.27 17.03
CA SER A 126 7.64 6.94 16.90
C SER A 126 7.29 6.01 18.06
N HIS A 127 6.97 6.55 19.25
CA HIS A 127 6.70 5.79 20.48
C HIS A 127 5.39 6.26 21.14
N VAL A 128 4.26 6.14 20.42
CA VAL A 128 2.96 6.48 21.00
C VAL A 128 2.44 5.28 21.81
N PRO A 129 2.17 5.44 23.13
CA PRO A 129 1.61 4.36 23.92
C PRO A 129 0.20 4.04 23.45
N TRP A 130 -0.08 2.76 23.19
CA TRP A 130 -1.41 2.30 22.79
C TRP A 130 -2.33 2.16 24.01
N PRO A 131 -3.59 2.65 23.98
CA PRO A 131 -4.49 2.67 25.14
C PRO A 131 -4.87 1.29 25.70
N PHE A 132 -4.59 0.21 24.97
CA PHE A 132 -4.83 -1.16 25.43
C PHE A 132 -3.55 -1.94 25.76
N ASN A 133 -2.39 -1.26 25.85
CA ASN A 133 -1.09 -1.87 26.16
C ASN A 133 -1.15 -2.78 27.40
N ASP A 134 -1.85 -2.35 28.44
CA ASP A 134 -1.96 -3.10 29.69
C ASP A 134 -3.30 -3.85 29.82
N SER A 135 -4.19 -3.73 28.82
CA SER A 135 -5.59 -4.22 28.89
C SER A 135 -5.82 -5.53 28.15
N ILE A 136 -4.98 -5.88 27.18
CA ILE A 136 -5.04 -7.13 26.42
C ILE A 136 -3.80 -7.95 26.82
N GLY A 137 -3.73 -8.32 28.10
CA GLY A 137 -2.68 -9.19 28.62
C GLY A 137 -2.71 -10.58 27.99
N ASP A 138 -1.68 -11.39 28.27
CA ASP A 138 -1.59 -12.79 27.84
C ASP A 138 -2.95 -13.51 27.98
N PHE A 139 -3.51 -13.93 26.85
CA PHE A 139 -4.73 -14.72 26.85
C PHE A 139 -4.35 -16.17 27.13
N ASP A 140 -4.52 -16.60 28.37
CA ASP A 140 -4.43 -18.00 28.74
C ASP A 140 -5.73 -18.74 28.32
N LEU A 141 -5.70 -19.31 27.11
CA LEU A 141 -6.75 -20.15 26.56
C LEU A 141 -6.49 -21.65 26.83
N GLY A 142 -5.96 -21.98 28.02
CA GLY A 142 -5.71 -23.36 28.45
C GLY A 142 -6.90 -24.31 28.34
N PHE A 143 -8.14 -23.80 28.33
CA PHE A 143 -9.35 -24.62 28.15
C PHE A 143 -9.54 -25.20 26.73
N ILE A 144 -8.81 -24.69 25.73
CA ILE A 144 -8.76 -25.22 24.35
C ILE A 144 -7.37 -25.74 23.96
N GLY A 145 -6.45 -25.88 24.92
CA GLY A 145 -5.09 -26.40 24.68
C GLY A 145 -4.15 -25.41 23.98
N LEU A 146 -4.43 -24.11 24.05
CA LEU A 146 -3.54 -23.04 23.58
C LEU A 146 -3.00 -22.28 24.79
N GLU A 147 -1.89 -22.76 25.33
CA GLU A 147 -1.15 -22.11 26.43
C GLU A 147 -0.25 -21.00 25.89
N ASN A 148 -0.17 -19.86 26.59
CA ASN A 148 0.74 -18.74 26.34
C ASN A 148 0.58 -18.05 24.97
N ILE A 149 -0.62 -17.57 24.64
CA ILE A 149 -0.76 -16.58 23.56
C ILE A 149 -0.27 -15.25 24.12
N HIS A 150 0.92 -14.83 23.69
CA HIS A 150 1.45 -13.53 24.07
C HIS A 150 0.46 -12.44 23.68
N GLY A 151 -0.08 -11.75 24.69
CA GLY A 151 -0.92 -10.59 24.53
C GLY A 151 -0.09 -9.43 23.98
N TRP A 152 -0.77 -8.47 23.36
CA TRP A 152 -0.18 -7.27 22.75
C TRP A 152 0.28 -6.28 23.85
N GLY A 153 1.02 -6.76 24.84
CA GLY A 153 1.56 -5.98 25.95
C GLY A 153 2.96 -5.47 25.65
N ASP A 154 3.23 -4.22 26.05
CA ASP A 154 4.46 -3.44 25.82
C ASP A 154 4.72 -2.97 24.37
N GLU A 155 3.69 -2.99 23.51
CA GLU A 155 3.78 -2.49 22.14
C GLU A 155 3.57 -0.96 22.07
N HIS A 156 4.49 -0.28 21.38
CA HIS A 156 4.41 1.14 21.05
C HIS A 156 4.01 1.32 19.59
N LEU A 157 3.08 2.24 19.34
CA LEU A 157 2.58 2.52 18.00
C LEU A 157 3.53 3.52 17.31
N ASN A 158 4.31 3.02 16.36
CA ASN A 158 5.16 3.84 15.50
C ASN A 158 4.32 4.37 14.33
N ILE A 159 3.74 5.56 14.50
CA ILE A 159 2.87 6.19 13.49
C ILE A 159 3.62 6.42 12.16
N PRO A 160 4.88 6.92 12.15
CA PRO A 160 5.63 7.09 10.91
C PRO A 160 5.78 5.81 10.08
N SER A 161 6.23 4.72 10.71
CA SER A 161 6.35 3.41 10.05
C SER A 161 4.98 2.89 9.60
N ALA A 162 3.95 2.97 10.45
CA ALA A 162 2.58 2.57 10.09
C ALA A 162 2.04 3.36 8.88
N MET A 163 2.34 4.67 8.81
CA MET A 163 1.93 5.50 7.68
C MET A 163 2.61 5.08 6.38
N ALA A 164 3.93 4.92 6.38
CA ALA A 164 4.69 4.53 5.20
C ALA A 164 4.38 3.11 4.71
N GLU A 165 4.21 2.17 5.64
CA GLU A 165 4.09 0.75 5.31
C GLU A 165 2.64 0.29 5.12
N GLN A 166 1.66 0.94 5.74
CA GLN A 166 0.25 0.51 5.68
C GLN A 166 -0.65 1.59 5.11
N VAL A 167 -0.70 2.77 5.73
CA VAL A 167 -1.71 3.78 5.40
C VAL A 167 -1.52 4.26 3.97
N ILE A 168 -0.30 4.57 3.54
CA ILE A 168 -0.02 5.03 2.18
C ILE A 168 -0.35 3.94 1.14
N PRO A 169 0.15 2.69 1.25
CA PRO A 169 -0.23 1.62 0.32
C PRO A 169 -1.75 1.35 0.30
N LEU A 170 -2.40 1.20 1.45
CA LEU A 170 -3.83 0.92 1.51
C LEU A 170 -4.68 2.07 0.96
N SER A 171 -4.35 3.31 1.33
CA SER A 171 -5.06 4.48 0.82
C SER A 171 -4.85 4.66 -0.67
N SER A 172 -3.65 4.40 -1.20
CA SER A 172 -3.39 4.45 -2.64
C SER A 172 -4.20 3.41 -3.41
N ILE A 173 -4.26 2.16 -2.93
CA ILE A 173 -5.07 1.10 -3.53
C ILE A 173 -6.55 1.51 -3.54
N ALA A 174 -7.07 1.98 -2.40
CA ALA A 174 -8.46 2.43 -2.28
C ALA A 174 -8.75 3.62 -3.21
N PHE A 175 -7.84 4.61 -3.25
CA PHE A 175 -7.95 5.78 -4.11
C PHE A 175 -8.02 5.39 -5.58
N PHE A 176 -7.07 4.59 -6.08
CA PHE A 176 -7.05 4.19 -7.50
C PHE A 176 -8.21 3.25 -7.85
N ALA A 177 -8.68 2.41 -6.93
CA ALA A 177 -9.85 1.57 -7.13
C ALA A 177 -11.14 2.40 -7.24
N VAL A 178 -11.33 3.38 -6.35
CA VAL A 178 -12.48 4.30 -6.42
C VAL A 178 -12.39 5.19 -7.66
N LEU A 179 -11.19 5.64 -8.02
CA LEU A 179 -10.96 6.51 -9.18
C LEU A 179 -11.40 5.84 -10.49
N ILE A 180 -11.02 4.59 -10.74
CA ILE A 180 -11.43 3.89 -11.97
C ILE A 180 -12.94 3.65 -12.01
N ILE A 181 -13.55 3.28 -10.88
CA ILE A 181 -15.01 3.11 -10.79
C ILE A 181 -15.71 4.45 -11.07
N PHE A 182 -15.21 5.55 -10.49
CA PHE A 182 -15.75 6.89 -10.71
C PHE A 182 -15.63 7.33 -12.17
N ILE A 183 -14.48 7.11 -12.81
CA ILE A 183 -14.27 7.44 -14.23
C ILE A 183 -15.23 6.63 -15.11
N LEU A 184 -15.34 5.31 -14.89
CA LEU A 184 -16.23 4.45 -15.68
C LEU A 184 -17.72 4.73 -15.44
N PHE A 185 -18.06 5.18 -14.23
CA PHE A 185 -19.39 5.68 -13.90
C PHE A 185 -19.68 7.00 -14.64
N ARG A 186 -18.73 7.94 -14.65
CA ARG A 186 -18.86 9.23 -15.34
C ARG A 186 -18.99 9.09 -16.86
N LEU A 187 -18.39 8.04 -17.43
CA LEU A 187 -18.52 7.64 -18.84
C LEU A 187 -19.85 6.90 -19.13
N GLY A 188 -20.63 6.56 -18.10
CA GLY A 188 -21.92 5.88 -18.23
C GLY A 188 -21.82 4.40 -18.63
N TRP A 189 -20.64 3.79 -18.44
CA TRP A 189 -20.35 2.40 -18.81
C TRP A 189 -20.66 1.43 -17.68
N VAL A 190 -20.41 1.84 -16.43
CA VAL A 190 -20.84 1.12 -15.22
C VAL A 190 -22.25 1.59 -14.87
N ARG A 191 -23.22 0.66 -14.88
CA ARG A 191 -24.63 0.96 -14.57
C ARG A 191 -25.23 0.05 -13.50
N THR A 192 -24.68 -1.15 -13.37
CA THR A 192 -25.20 -2.18 -12.47
C THR A 192 -24.20 -2.52 -11.38
N ARG A 193 -24.67 -3.13 -10.29
CA ARG A 193 -23.81 -3.64 -9.21
C ARG A 193 -22.79 -4.67 -9.73
N ARG A 194 -23.20 -5.48 -10.71
CA ARG A 194 -22.32 -6.44 -11.37
C ARG A 194 -21.16 -5.78 -12.10
N ASP A 195 -21.41 -4.66 -12.79
CA ASP A 195 -20.34 -3.95 -13.48
C ASP A 195 -19.27 -3.46 -12.49
N VAL A 196 -19.68 -2.99 -11.30
CA VAL A 196 -18.76 -2.62 -10.21
C VAL A 196 -17.96 -3.84 -9.73
N MET A 197 -18.62 -4.97 -9.50
CA MET A 197 -17.95 -6.20 -9.07
C MET A 197 -16.95 -6.72 -10.10
N ILE A 198 -17.29 -6.65 -11.40
CA ILE A 198 -16.37 -7.01 -12.49
C ILE A 198 -15.13 -6.11 -12.45
N VAL A 199 -15.31 -4.79 -12.33
CA VAL A 199 -14.19 -3.84 -12.24
C VAL A 199 -13.31 -4.13 -11.02
N MET A 200 -13.90 -4.30 -9.83
CA MET A 200 -13.14 -4.59 -8.61
C MET A 200 -12.37 -5.91 -8.72
N PHE A 201 -13.04 -6.98 -9.16
CA PHE A 201 -12.42 -8.29 -9.31
C PHE A 201 -11.29 -8.28 -10.34
N THR A 202 -11.54 -7.71 -11.53
CA THR A 202 -10.51 -7.60 -12.56
C THR A 202 -9.33 -6.76 -12.09
N GLY A 203 -9.58 -5.62 -11.44
CA GLY A 203 -8.52 -4.78 -10.89
C GLY A 203 -7.62 -5.52 -9.91
N VAL A 204 -8.22 -6.25 -8.95
CA VAL A 204 -7.46 -7.06 -7.98
C VAL A 204 -6.69 -8.19 -8.68
N MET A 205 -7.31 -8.95 -9.58
CA MET A 205 -6.66 -10.05 -10.27
C MET A 205 -5.50 -9.59 -11.16
N THR A 206 -5.69 -8.50 -11.92
CA THR A 206 -4.62 -7.94 -12.74
C THR A 206 -3.51 -7.34 -11.89
N GLY A 207 -3.83 -6.65 -10.79
CA GLY A 207 -2.83 -6.14 -9.84
C GLY A 207 -2.02 -7.26 -9.21
N TYR A 208 -2.66 -8.34 -8.76
CA TYR A 208 -1.98 -9.54 -8.24
C TYR A 208 -1.00 -10.13 -9.27
N LEU A 209 -1.43 -10.30 -10.52
CA LEU A 209 -0.57 -10.81 -11.60
C LEU A 209 0.59 -9.85 -11.91
N ALA A 210 0.33 -8.55 -11.95
CA ALA A 210 1.36 -7.53 -12.21
C ALA A 210 2.42 -7.52 -11.09
N LEU A 211 1.99 -7.52 -9.83
CA LEU A 211 2.90 -7.56 -8.68
C LEU A 211 3.66 -8.88 -8.59
N THR A 212 3.03 -10.00 -8.95
CA THR A 212 3.71 -11.31 -9.06
C THR A 212 4.80 -11.26 -10.12
N LEU A 213 4.49 -10.71 -11.30
CA LEU A 213 5.47 -10.57 -12.39
C LEU A 213 6.64 -9.67 -11.97
N VAL A 214 6.36 -8.53 -11.33
CA VAL A 214 7.40 -7.65 -10.77
C VAL A 214 8.25 -8.38 -9.74
N GLY A 215 7.61 -9.07 -8.78
CA GLY A 215 8.30 -9.77 -7.71
C GLY A 215 9.16 -10.94 -8.20
N SER A 216 8.71 -11.66 -9.24
CA SER A 216 9.41 -12.82 -9.77
C SER A 216 10.50 -12.47 -10.79
N PHE A 217 10.33 -11.42 -11.59
CA PHE A 217 11.20 -11.15 -12.73
C PHE A 217 11.96 -9.82 -12.67
N LEU A 218 11.55 -8.86 -11.82
CA LEU A 218 12.11 -7.51 -11.81
C LEU A 218 12.78 -7.13 -10.48
N ARG A 219 12.92 -8.07 -9.53
CA ARG A 219 13.58 -7.85 -8.24
C ARG A 219 14.98 -8.47 -8.23
N GLY A 220 15.98 -7.67 -7.87
CA GLY A 220 17.38 -8.08 -7.72
C GLY A 220 17.81 -8.33 -6.27
N PRO A 221 19.14 -8.38 -6.01
CA PRO A 221 19.69 -8.46 -4.66
C PRO A 221 19.12 -7.33 -3.78
N GLY A 222 18.73 -7.64 -2.55
CA GLY A 222 18.15 -6.65 -1.64
C GLY A 222 16.73 -6.19 -1.97
N GLN A 223 16.02 -6.88 -2.89
CA GLN A 223 14.71 -6.46 -3.41
C GLN A 223 14.75 -5.16 -4.22
N ASP A 224 15.90 -4.73 -4.74
CA ASP A 224 15.92 -3.55 -5.61
C ASP A 224 15.25 -3.85 -6.96
N LEU A 225 14.52 -2.86 -7.49
CA LEU A 225 13.91 -2.98 -8.80
C LEU A 225 15.03 -2.86 -9.85
N ILE A 226 15.28 -3.93 -10.59
CA ILE A 226 16.31 -3.98 -11.63
C ILE A 226 15.61 -4.42 -12.92
N PRO A 227 15.84 -3.75 -14.07
CA PRO A 227 15.28 -4.22 -15.31
C PRO A 227 15.82 -5.60 -15.69
N PRO A 228 15.07 -6.40 -16.45
CA PRO A 228 15.36 -7.82 -16.64
C PRO A 228 16.70 -8.09 -17.35
N TRP A 229 17.24 -7.10 -18.06
CA TRP A 229 18.53 -7.20 -18.75
C TRP A 229 19.74 -6.92 -17.84
N ASP A 230 19.55 -6.31 -16.66
CA ASP A 230 20.62 -5.96 -15.71
C ASP A 230 20.72 -6.95 -14.52
N ILE A 231 19.97 -8.06 -14.56
CA ILE A 231 20.01 -9.09 -13.53
C ILE A 231 21.34 -9.85 -13.64
N LYS A 232 22.26 -9.58 -12.71
CA LYS A 232 23.50 -10.34 -12.56
C LYS A 232 23.17 -11.67 -11.88
N VAL A 233 23.31 -12.77 -12.63
CA VAL A 233 23.27 -14.11 -12.06
C VAL A 233 24.64 -14.36 -11.46
N ASP A 234 24.71 -14.65 -10.16
CA ASP A 234 25.96 -15.01 -9.52
C ASP A 234 26.44 -16.33 -10.13
N GLU A 235 27.62 -16.32 -10.75
CA GLU A 235 28.29 -17.54 -11.20
C GLU A 235 28.85 -18.21 -9.93
N GLY A 236 28.03 -19.02 -9.27
CA GLY A 236 28.32 -19.60 -7.94
C GLY A 236 29.66 -20.31 -7.80
#